data_AF-A0A3D4HT01-F1
#
_entry.id   AF-A0A3D4HT01-F1
#
_cell.length_a   1.000
_cell.length_b   1.000
_cell.length_c   1.000
_cell.angle_alpha   90.00
_cell.angle_beta   90.00
_cell.angle_gamma   90.00
#
_symmetry.space_group_name_H-M   'P 1'
#
loop_
_entity.id
_entity.type
_entity.pdbx_description
1 polymer ?
#
loop_
_entity_poly.entity_id
_entity_poly.type
_entity_poly.pdbx_seq_one_letter_code
_entity_poly.pdbx_strand_id
1 'polypeptide(L)'
;MKQILIKTSIVCVVVLLFPFILTLFLSSAPKAKDSIETMNFKIKYNKDGKLENINFDTYLMGVVAANMPAGYHMEALKAQAVIARTYALYNIALLTEDGHSDRNFTTAELGLAYMNISDMERYWGTDDYKNYFAKIENAVHATENKILVYDGDLILPVFFETGSGYTRNASEAWNVDIPYLTSVSSKQDVTSTNYLKISE
;
A
#
# COMPACT_ATOMS: atom_id res chain seq x y z
N MET A 1 -25.68 54.30 22.48
CA MET A 1 -24.58 53.47 23.01
C MET A 1 -24.85 51.98 22.94
N LYS A 2 -25.94 51.44 23.52
CA LYS A 2 -26.29 49.99 23.43
C LYS A 2 -26.33 49.40 22.02
N GLN A 3 -26.94 50.10 21.05
CA GLN A 3 -27.01 49.62 19.67
C GLN A 3 -25.65 49.58 18.96
N ILE A 4 -24.72 50.46 19.34
CA ILE A 4 -23.36 50.47 18.79
C ILE A 4 -22.60 49.25 19.32
N LEU A 5 -22.64 49.03 20.64
CA LEU A 5 -22.02 47.86 21.30
C LEU A 5 -22.51 46.52 20.73
N ILE A 6 -23.81 46.38 20.46
CA ILE A 6 -24.38 45.16 19.86
C ILE A 6 -23.84 44.94 18.45
N LYS A 7 -23.80 45.99 17.62
CA LYS A 7 -23.26 45.90 16.25
C LYS A 7 -21.78 45.55 16.25
N THR A 8 -20.97 46.14 17.15
CA THR A 8 -19.55 45.82 17.27
C THR A 8 -19.32 44.37 17.71
N SER A 9 -20.13 43.87 18.65
CA SER A 9 -20.04 42.49 19.14
C SER A 9 -20.38 41.47 18.05
N ILE A 10 -21.41 41.72 17.24
CA ILE A 10 -21.77 40.87 16.10
C ILE A 10 -20.64 40.82 15.07
N VAL A 11 -20.03 41.97 14.75
CA VAL A 11 -18.90 42.03 13.81
C VAL A 11 -17.71 41.22 14.33
N CYS A 12 -17.36 41.32 15.62
CA CYS A 12 -16.28 40.52 16.21
C CYS A 12 -16.57 39.02 16.14
N VAL A 13 -17.81 38.59 16.41
CA VAL A 13 -18.20 37.17 16.34
C VAL A 13 -18.09 36.65 14.90
N VAL A 14 -18.57 37.40 13.91
CA VAL A 14 -18.47 37.00 12.51
C VAL A 14 -17.01 36.94 12.05
N VAL A 15 -16.19 37.93 12.39
CA VAL A 15 -14.76 37.94 11.99
C VAL A 15 -13.97 36.80 12.62
N LEU A 16 -14.31 36.38 13.85
CA LEU A 16 -13.64 35.26 14.52
C LEU A 16 -14.15 33.89 14.05
N LEU A 17 -15.46 33.75 13.80
CA LEU A 17 -16.06 32.47 13.43
C LEU A 17 -16.01 32.21 11.93
N PHE A 18 -16.02 33.23 11.08
CA PHE A 18 -15.98 33.08 9.63
C PHE A 18 -14.76 32.28 9.14
N PRO A 19 -13.50 32.58 9.54
CA PRO A 19 -12.36 31.77 9.11
C PRO A 19 -12.41 30.34 9.66
N PHE A 20 -12.97 30.13 10.86
CA PHE A 20 -13.14 28.79 11.46
C PHE A 20 -14.21 27.95 10.74
N ILE A 21 -15.33 28.56 10.38
CA ILE A 21 -16.38 27.93 9.59
C ILE A 21 -15.87 27.67 8.17
N LEU A 22 -15.14 28.61 7.58
CA LEU A 22 -14.53 28.48 6.27
C LEU A 22 -13.52 27.33 6.25
N THR A 23 -12.64 27.21 7.24
CA THR A 23 -11.72 26.06 7.35
C THR A 23 -12.45 24.73 7.56
N LEU A 24 -13.54 24.70 8.35
CA LEU A 24 -14.40 23.50 8.45
C LEU A 24 -14.99 23.09 7.10
N PHE A 25 -15.49 24.03 6.31
CA PHE A 25 -16.04 23.75 4.98
C PHE A 25 -14.96 23.32 3.96
N LEU A 26 -13.77 23.93 4.00
CA LEU A 26 -12.65 23.56 3.13
C LEU A 26 -12.03 22.20 3.51
N SER A 27 -11.94 21.87 4.81
CA SER A 27 -11.50 20.54 5.26
C SER A 27 -12.55 19.45 5.08
N SER A 28 -13.83 19.80 5.04
CA SER A 28 -14.92 18.83 4.85
C SER A 28 -15.24 18.57 3.37
N ALA A 29 -14.51 19.18 2.43
CA ALA A 29 -14.58 18.78 1.03
C ALA A 29 -14.10 17.32 0.94
N PRO A 30 -14.95 16.37 0.49
CA PRO A 30 -14.52 14.99 0.36
C PRO A 30 -13.37 14.97 -0.65
N LYS A 31 -12.18 14.54 -0.23
CA LYS A 31 -11.16 14.06 -1.17
C LYS A 31 -11.87 13.04 -2.05
N ALA A 32 -11.83 13.26 -3.36
CA ALA A 32 -12.49 12.41 -4.34
C ALA A 32 -12.10 10.96 -4.05
N LYS A 33 -13.07 10.19 -3.58
CA LYS A 33 -12.89 8.82 -3.15
C LYS A 33 -12.88 7.97 -4.41
N ASP A 34 -11.74 7.93 -5.09
CA ASP A 34 -11.56 7.02 -6.22
C ASP A 34 -11.67 5.59 -5.66
N SER A 35 -12.85 4.99 -5.80
CA SER A 35 -13.03 3.55 -5.65
C SER A 35 -12.02 2.84 -6.54
N ILE A 36 -11.47 1.71 -6.09
CA ILE A 36 -10.48 0.94 -6.85
C ILE A 36 -11.01 0.56 -8.25
N GLU A 37 -12.31 0.32 -8.38
CA GLU A 37 -13.00 0.05 -9.66
C GLU A 37 -12.98 1.22 -10.65
N THR A 38 -12.72 2.45 -10.18
CA THR A 38 -12.67 3.66 -11.01
C THR A 38 -11.24 4.08 -11.39
N MET A 39 -10.20 3.43 -10.88
CA MET A 39 -8.82 3.76 -11.25
C MET A 39 -8.44 3.11 -12.59
N ASN A 40 -8.62 3.84 -13.67
CA ASN A 40 -8.14 3.44 -14.99
C ASN A 40 -6.60 3.59 -15.06
N PHE A 41 -5.85 2.54 -14.71
CA PHE A 41 -4.39 2.49 -14.85
C PHE A 41 -3.93 1.29 -15.68
N LYS A 42 -2.72 1.39 -16.23
CA LYS A 42 -2.06 0.29 -16.95
C LYS A 42 -0.73 -0.02 -16.30
N ILE A 43 -0.45 -1.30 -16.11
CA ILE A 43 0.84 -1.77 -15.61
C ILE A 43 1.65 -2.33 -16.78
N LYS A 44 2.90 -1.92 -16.87
CA LYS A 44 3.85 -2.37 -17.89
C LYS A 44 5.02 -3.09 -17.23
N TYR A 45 5.38 -4.24 -17.79
CA TYR A 45 6.58 -4.97 -17.42
C TYR A 45 7.62 -4.84 -18.55
N ASN A 46 8.89 -4.62 -18.18
CA ASN A 46 9.98 -4.62 -19.14
C ASN A 46 10.48 -6.05 -19.36
N LYS A 47 10.13 -6.60 -20.51
CA LYS A 47 10.60 -7.90 -20.98
C LYS A 47 11.64 -7.68 -22.08
N ASP A 48 12.90 -7.92 -21.74
CA ASP A 48 14.03 -7.85 -22.69
C ASP A 48 14.13 -6.52 -23.47
N GLY A 49 13.87 -5.40 -22.79
CA GLY A 49 13.91 -4.05 -23.37
C GLY A 49 12.59 -3.59 -24.00
N LYS A 50 11.54 -4.44 -23.98
CA LYS A 50 10.21 -4.11 -24.48
C LYS A 50 9.19 -4.01 -23.35
N LEU A 51 8.45 -2.90 -23.32
CA LEU A 51 7.34 -2.74 -22.38
C LEU A 51 6.10 -3.49 -22.87
N GLU A 52 5.61 -4.42 -22.06
CA GLU A 52 4.38 -5.19 -22.31
C GLU A 52 3.36 -4.89 -21.22
N ASN A 53 2.08 -4.73 -21.60
CA ASN A 53 1.01 -4.55 -20.63
C ASN A 53 0.74 -5.86 -19.90
N ILE A 54 0.58 -5.78 -18.59
CA ILE A 54 0.16 -6.89 -17.74
C ILE A 54 -1.12 -6.51 -17.00
N ASN A 55 -1.98 -7.50 -16.72
CA ASN A 55 -3.14 -7.27 -15.87
C ASN A 55 -2.68 -7.07 -14.41
N PHE A 56 -3.53 -6.44 -13.60
CA PHE A 56 -3.17 -6.13 -12.23
C PHE A 56 -2.98 -7.39 -11.39
N ASP A 57 -3.79 -8.44 -11.59
CA ASP A 57 -3.64 -9.68 -10.83
C ASP A 57 -2.33 -10.42 -11.16
N THR A 58 -1.86 -10.42 -12.42
CA THR A 58 -0.53 -10.97 -12.76
C THR A 58 0.57 -10.15 -12.13
N TYR A 59 0.42 -8.82 -12.09
CA TYR A 59 1.34 -7.98 -11.34
C TYR A 59 1.39 -8.40 -9.85
N LEU A 60 0.24 -8.57 -9.21
CA LEU A 60 0.15 -8.98 -7.81
C LEU A 60 0.73 -10.38 -7.56
N MET A 61 0.44 -11.35 -8.43
CA MET A 61 1.06 -12.67 -8.36
C MET A 61 2.60 -12.57 -8.43
N GLY A 62 3.13 -11.73 -9.32
CA GLY A 62 4.56 -11.48 -9.44
C GLY A 62 5.19 -10.79 -8.25
N VAL A 63 4.48 -9.86 -7.61
CA VAL A 63 4.92 -9.22 -6.38
C VAL A 63 4.93 -10.23 -5.23
N VAL A 64 3.87 -11.02 -5.05
CA VAL A 64 3.81 -12.03 -3.99
C VAL A 64 4.93 -13.06 -4.17
N ALA A 65 5.14 -13.56 -5.39
CA ALA A 65 6.20 -14.53 -5.69
C ALA A 65 7.61 -13.99 -5.41
N ALA A 66 7.84 -12.70 -5.66
CA ALA A 66 9.15 -12.06 -5.44
C ALA A 66 9.43 -11.71 -3.97
N ASN A 67 8.40 -11.53 -3.15
CA ASN A 67 8.54 -10.98 -1.79
C ASN A 67 8.14 -11.95 -0.67
N MET A 68 7.57 -13.11 -0.98
CA MET A 68 7.20 -14.12 0.01
C MET A 68 7.43 -15.54 -0.52
N PRO A 69 8.06 -16.45 0.25
CA PRO A 69 8.22 -17.83 -0.17
C PRO A 69 6.87 -18.51 -0.41
N ALA A 70 6.67 -19.10 -1.60
CA ALA A 70 5.41 -19.74 -1.98
C ALA A 70 5.03 -20.96 -1.09
N GLY A 71 6.02 -21.53 -0.39
CA GLY A 71 5.82 -22.57 0.61
C GLY A 71 5.05 -22.10 1.85
N TYR A 72 4.97 -20.80 2.12
CA TYR A 72 4.33 -20.24 3.32
C TYR A 72 2.84 -20.55 3.39
N HIS A 73 2.28 -20.46 4.59
CA HIS A 73 0.86 -20.77 4.82
C HIS A 73 -0.06 -19.91 3.94
N MET A 74 -1.20 -20.47 3.49
CA MET A 74 -2.14 -19.77 2.60
C MET A 74 -2.58 -18.40 3.15
N GLU A 75 -2.88 -18.33 4.44
CA GLU A 75 -3.29 -17.06 5.08
C GLU A 75 -2.16 -16.01 5.10
N ALA A 76 -0.88 -16.42 5.12
CA ALA A 76 0.24 -15.50 4.99
C ALA A 76 0.35 -14.95 3.55
N LEU A 77 0.17 -15.82 2.55
CA LEU A 77 0.15 -15.39 1.14
C LEU A 77 -1.03 -14.46 0.85
N LYS A 78 -2.20 -14.70 1.45
CA LYS A 78 -3.36 -13.79 1.36
C LYS A 78 -3.05 -12.43 1.99
N ALA A 79 -2.45 -12.40 3.19
CA ALA A 79 -2.03 -11.15 3.81
C ALA A 79 -1.05 -10.38 2.92
N GLN A 80 -0.07 -11.08 2.32
CA GLN A 80 0.88 -10.48 1.38
C GLN A 80 0.19 -9.95 0.12
N ALA A 81 -0.81 -10.65 -0.42
CA ALA A 81 -1.56 -10.19 -1.58
C ALA A 81 -2.33 -8.88 -1.29
N VAL A 82 -2.92 -8.75 -0.10
CA VAL A 82 -3.58 -7.52 0.35
C VAL A 82 -2.57 -6.37 0.53
N ILE A 83 -1.40 -6.66 1.12
CA ILE A 83 -0.30 -5.70 1.26
C ILE A 83 0.17 -5.23 -0.11
N ALA A 84 0.49 -6.15 -1.03
CA ALA A 84 0.94 -5.84 -2.38
C ALA A 84 -0.07 -4.97 -3.14
N ARG A 85 -1.37 -5.30 -3.06
CA ARG A 85 -2.44 -4.54 -3.69
C ARG A 85 -2.53 -3.12 -3.12
N THR A 86 -2.50 -2.99 -1.80
CA THR A 86 -2.55 -1.68 -1.14
C THR A 86 -1.32 -0.85 -1.47
N TYR A 87 -0.12 -1.44 -1.48
CA TYR A 87 1.14 -0.76 -1.79
C TYR A 87 1.16 -0.23 -3.23
N ALA A 88 0.71 -1.03 -4.19
CA ALA A 88 0.65 -0.63 -5.59
C ALA A 88 -0.31 0.54 -5.79
N LEU A 89 -1.51 0.47 -5.20
CA LEU A 89 -2.49 1.54 -5.29
C LEU A 89 -2.03 2.82 -4.59
N TYR A 90 -1.35 2.69 -3.45
CA TYR A 90 -0.74 3.83 -2.74
C TYR A 90 0.29 4.55 -3.65
N ASN A 91 1.18 3.80 -4.32
CA ASN A 91 2.18 4.40 -5.21
C ASN A 91 1.56 4.96 -6.50
N ILE A 92 0.53 4.32 -7.06
CA ILE A 92 -0.23 4.86 -8.19
C ILE A 92 -0.83 6.22 -7.82
N ALA A 93 -1.46 6.33 -6.65
CA ALA A 93 -2.02 7.58 -6.17
C ALA A 93 -0.94 8.65 -6.02
N LEU A 94 0.16 8.33 -5.33
CA LEU A 94 1.30 9.23 -5.13
C LEU A 94 1.89 9.74 -6.46
N LEU A 95 2.20 8.83 -7.39
CA LEU A 95 2.76 9.19 -8.70
C LEU A 95 1.79 10.02 -9.53
N THR A 96 0.49 9.73 -9.46
CA THR A 96 -0.54 10.52 -10.15
C THR A 96 -0.59 11.95 -9.61
N GLU A 97 -0.50 12.13 -8.28
CA GLU A 97 -0.41 13.45 -7.64
C GLU A 97 0.87 14.20 -8.03
N ASP A 98 1.99 13.49 -8.22
CA ASP A 98 3.28 14.03 -8.68
C ASP A 98 3.34 14.33 -10.20
N GLY A 99 2.22 14.19 -10.93
CA GLY A 99 2.10 14.60 -12.32
C GLY A 99 2.21 13.47 -13.36
N HIS A 100 2.18 12.20 -12.95
CA HIS A 100 2.09 11.06 -13.88
C HIS A 100 0.67 10.89 -14.44
N SER A 101 0.25 11.84 -15.30
CA SER A 101 -1.14 11.94 -15.75
C SER A 101 -1.59 10.88 -16.75
N ASP A 102 -0.66 10.16 -17.39
CA ASP A 102 -0.97 9.18 -18.43
C ASP A 102 -1.43 7.81 -17.86
N ARG A 103 -1.35 7.65 -16.53
CA ARG A 103 -1.73 6.46 -15.75
C ARG A 103 -1.10 5.17 -16.28
N ASN A 104 0.08 5.24 -16.88
CA ASN A 104 0.89 4.08 -17.23
C ASN A 104 2.03 3.96 -16.23
N PHE A 105 2.09 2.83 -15.53
CA PHE A 105 3.10 2.56 -14.52
C PHE A 105 3.90 1.32 -14.88
N THR A 106 5.20 1.38 -14.76
CA THR A 106 6.05 0.20 -14.83
C THR A 106 6.04 -0.54 -13.50
N THR A 107 6.31 -1.85 -13.52
CA THR A 107 6.45 -2.62 -12.27
C THR A 107 7.50 -2.04 -11.34
N ALA A 108 8.55 -1.41 -11.89
CA ALA A 108 9.62 -0.76 -11.13
C ALA A 108 9.16 0.52 -10.41
N GLU A 109 8.33 1.35 -11.07
CA GLU A 109 7.77 2.57 -10.47
C GLU A 109 6.83 2.28 -9.30
N LEU A 110 6.22 1.10 -9.27
CA LEU A 110 5.34 0.68 -8.17
C LEU A 110 6.10 0.22 -6.91
N GLY A 111 7.44 0.21 -6.95
CA GLY A 111 8.30 0.19 -5.76
C GLY A 111 8.51 -1.17 -5.07
N LEU A 112 7.83 -2.23 -5.49
CA LEU A 112 8.05 -3.60 -4.98
C LEU A 112 8.77 -4.47 -6.02
N ALA A 113 9.57 -5.42 -5.52
CA ALA A 113 10.17 -6.44 -6.36
C ALA A 113 9.07 -7.22 -7.11
N TYR A 114 9.31 -7.51 -8.37
CA TYR A 114 8.37 -8.21 -9.25
C TYR A 114 9.10 -9.33 -9.99
N MET A 115 8.52 -10.53 -9.96
CA MET A 115 8.98 -11.71 -10.70
C MET A 115 7.94 -12.05 -11.76
N ASN A 116 8.34 -12.14 -13.03
CA ASN A 116 7.42 -12.53 -14.10
C ASN A 116 7.15 -14.05 -14.09
N ILE A 117 6.14 -14.49 -14.84
CA ILE A 117 5.74 -15.90 -14.92
C ILE A 117 6.87 -16.84 -15.36
N SER A 118 7.66 -16.46 -16.38
CA SER A 118 8.77 -17.30 -16.84
C SER A 118 9.91 -17.41 -15.83
N ASP A 119 10.14 -16.37 -15.03
CA ASP A 119 11.12 -16.38 -13.96
C ASP A 119 10.65 -17.21 -12.77
N MET A 120 9.34 -17.22 -12.47
CA MET A 120 8.76 -18.12 -11.47
C MET A 120 8.99 -19.59 -11.83
N GLU A 121 8.72 -19.98 -13.08
CA GLU A 121 8.92 -21.36 -13.53
C GLU A 121 10.40 -21.75 -13.47
N ARG A 122 11.30 -20.83 -13.86
CA ARG A 122 12.74 -21.05 -13.74
C ARG A 122 13.20 -21.17 -12.29
N TYR A 123 12.67 -20.35 -11.40
CA TYR A 123 13.08 -20.26 -10.01
C TYR A 123 12.60 -21.46 -9.18
N TRP A 124 11.35 -21.88 -9.36
CA TRP A 124 10.80 -23.05 -8.64
C TRP A 124 11.08 -24.38 -9.34
N GLY A 125 11.41 -24.35 -10.63
CA GLY A 125 11.49 -25.55 -11.45
C GLY A 125 10.09 -26.07 -11.82
N THR A 126 10.04 -26.86 -12.89
CA THR A 126 8.78 -27.29 -13.53
C THR A 126 7.86 -28.09 -12.60
N ASP A 127 8.42 -28.88 -11.69
CA ASP A 127 7.66 -29.77 -10.80
C ASP A 127 6.90 -28.97 -9.73
N ASP A 128 7.56 -28.03 -9.06
CA ASP A 128 6.97 -27.23 -8.00
C ASP A 128 6.19 -26.02 -8.53
N TYR A 129 6.54 -25.52 -9.72
CA TYR A 129 5.94 -24.32 -10.31
C TYR A 129 4.42 -24.36 -10.32
N LYS A 130 3.82 -25.47 -10.78
CA LYS A 130 2.36 -25.59 -10.88
C LYS A 130 1.67 -25.41 -9.53
N ASN A 131 2.23 -26.01 -8.49
CA ASN A 131 1.64 -25.97 -7.14
C ASN A 131 1.82 -24.58 -6.51
N TYR A 132 3.01 -23.99 -6.61
CA TYR A 132 3.29 -22.68 -6.05
C TYR A 132 2.56 -21.55 -6.79
N PHE A 133 2.53 -21.60 -8.12
CA PHE A 133 1.76 -20.67 -8.93
C PHE A 133 0.28 -20.71 -8.57
N ALA A 134 -0.34 -21.89 -8.57
CA ALA A 134 -1.76 -22.04 -8.22
C ALA A 134 -2.06 -21.56 -6.79
N LYS A 135 -1.14 -21.78 -5.85
CA LYS A 135 -1.31 -21.33 -4.46
C LYS A 135 -1.28 -19.80 -4.35
N ILE A 136 -0.38 -19.13 -5.07
CA ILE A 136 -0.31 -17.67 -5.11
C ILE A 136 -1.52 -17.08 -5.85
N GLU A 137 -1.89 -17.65 -6.99
CA GLU A 137 -3.09 -17.27 -7.74
C GLU A 137 -4.34 -17.32 -6.85
N ASN A 138 -4.53 -18.43 -6.13
CA ASN A 138 -5.63 -18.56 -5.18
C ASN A 138 -5.59 -17.53 -4.06
N ALA A 139 -4.41 -17.17 -3.55
CA ALA A 139 -4.28 -16.13 -2.52
C ALA A 139 -4.68 -14.73 -3.04
N VAL A 140 -4.25 -14.40 -4.27
CA VAL A 140 -4.58 -13.13 -4.93
C VAL A 140 -6.08 -13.03 -5.22
N HIS A 141 -6.68 -14.08 -5.80
CA HIS A 141 -8.12 -14.13 -6.09
C HIS A 141 -8.98 -14.15 -4.82
N ALA A 142 -8.60 -14.94 -3.80
CA ALA A 142 -9.37 -14.99 -2.55
C ALA A 142 -9.39 -13.67 -1.76
N THR A 143 -8.50 -12.74 -2.11
CA THR A 143 -8.40 -11.40 -1.51
C THR A 143 -8.74 -10.30 -2.50
N GLU A 144 -9.48 -10.62 -3.57
CA GLU A 144 -9.96 -9.66 -4.54
C GLU A 144 -10.64 -8.47 -3.84
N ASN A 145 -10.30 -7.26 -4.29
CA ASN A 145 -10.81 -5.99 -3.75
C ASN A 145 -10.58 -5.76 -2.25
N LYS A 146 -9.69 -6.52 -1.61
CA LYS A 146 -9.26 -6.27 -0.22
C LYS A 146 -8.03 -5.36 -0.21
N ILE A 147 -8.14 -4.28 0.55
CA ILE A 147 -7.10 -3.28 0.77
C ILE A 147 -7.07 -2.87 2.24
N LEU A 148 -5.98 -2.24 2.65
CA LEU A 148 -5.80 -1.69 3.98
C LEU A 148 -5.97 -0.17 3.95
N VAL A 149 -6.80 0.34 4.85
CA VAL A 149 -7.08 1.78 4.99
C VAL A 149 -7.01 2.20 6.44
N TYR A 150 -6.65 3.47 6.65
CA TYR A 150 -6.69 4.15 7.95
C TYR A 150 -7.35 5.51 7.75
N ASP A 151 -8.35 5.83 8.57
CA ASP A 151 -9.19 7.04 8.41
C ASP A 151 -9.80 7.23 7.00
N GLY A 152 -10.00 6.12 6.28
CA GLY A 152 -10.60 6.11 4.94
C GLY A 152 -9.61 6.28 3.79
N ASP A 153 -8.34 6.55 4.07
CA ASP A 153 -7.27 6.66 3.08
C ASP A 153 -6.43 5.37 3.02
N LEU A 154 -5.84 5.08 1.85
CA LEU A 154 -4.89 3.97 1.68
C LEU A 154 -3.70 4.15 2.64
N ILE A 155 -3.33 3.09 3.35
CA ILE A 155 -2.11 3.10 4.15
C ILE A 155 -0.89 2.83 3.27
N LEU A 156 0.31 3.20 3.75
CA LEU A 156 1.58 2.66 3.28
C LEU A 156 1.86 1.33 4.01
N PRO A 157 1.66 0.15 3.38
CA PRO A 157 1.68 -1.13 4.08
C PRO A 157 3.09 -1.73 4.06
N VAL A 158 4.03 -1.11 4.76
CA VAL A 158 5.41 -1.61 4.84
C VAL A 158 5.46 -3.00 5.48
N PHE A 159 6.37 -3.84 4.99
CA PHE A 159 6.60 -5.19 5.50
C PHE A 159 8.09 -5.52 5.49
N PHE A 160 8.48 -6.55 6.23
CA PHE A 160 9.86 -7.03 6.33
C PHE A 160 9.85 -8.54 6.64
N GLU A 161 10.98 -9.22 6.43
CA GLU A 161 11.07 -10.67 6.51
C GLU A 161 10.95 -11.22 7.95
N THR A 162 11.85 -10.81 8.85
CA THR A 162 11.90 -11.30 10.23
C THR A 162 12.36 -10.18 11.15
N GLY A 163 11.61 -9.94 12.23
CA GLY A 163 11.92 -8.94 13.23
C GLY A 163 12.68 -9.51 14.43
N SER A 164 12.90 -8.67 15.44
CA SER A 164 13.56 -9.07 16.69
C SER A 164 12.60 -9.68 17.72
N GLY A 165 11.35 -9.96 17.33
CA GLY A 165 10.25 -10.36 18.22
C GLY A 165 9.20 -9.25 18.43
N TYR A 166 9.48 -8.06 17.91
CA TYR A 166 8.58 -6.90 17.84
C TYR A 166 8.75 -6.18 16.50
N THR A 167 7.67 -5.55 16.03
CA THR A 167 7.77 -4.54 14.96
C THR A 167 8.33 -3.23 15.53
N ARG A 168 8.76 -2.31 14.66
CA ARG A 168 9.28 -0.99 15.07
C ARG A 168 8.23 0.09 14.89
N ASN A 169 8.29 1.13 15.72
CA ASN A 169 7.53 2.35 15.46
C ASN A 169 8.08 3.07 14.21
N ALA A 170 7.23 3.69 13.41
CA ALA A 170 7.68 4.53 12.29
C ALA A 170 8.56 5.71 12.75
N SER A 171 8.31 6.25 13.94
CA SER A 171 9.11 7.34 14.51
C SER A 171 10.54 6.93 14.82
N GLU A 172 10.75 5.67 15.22
CA GLU A 172 12.08 5.11 15.45
C GLU A 172 12.80 4.79 14.13
N ALA A 173 12.06 4.34 13.11
CA ALA A 173 12.63 3.90 11.84
C ALA A 173 12.92 5.06 10.88
N TRP A 174 12.03 6.05 10.81
CA TRP A 174 12.02 7.11 9.79
C TRP A 174 11.81 8.52 10.36
N ASN A 175 11.78 8.67 11.69
CA ASN A 175 11.58 9.96 12.35
C ASN A 175 10.28 10.67 11.91
N VAL A 176 9.23 9.88 11.66
CA VAL A 176 7.87 10.33 11.33
C VAL A 176 6.85 9.52 12.12
N ASP A 177 5.83 10.19 12.65
CA ASP A 177 4.74 9.53 13.35
C ASP A 177 3.67 9.08 12.35
N ILE A 178 3.45 7.76 12.27
CA ILE A 178 2.42 7.14 11.42
C ILE A 178 1.53 6.28 12.33
N PRO A 179 0.24 6.64 12.55
CA PRO A 179 -0.60 6.04 13.59
C PRO A 179 -0.79 4.52 13.52
N TYR A 180 -0.74 3.95 12.31
CA TYR A 180 -0.90 2.51 12.09
C TYR A 180 0.42 1.75 12.03
N LEU A 181 1.57 2.42 12.08
CA LEU A 181 2.90 1.82 12.11
C LEU A 181 3.52 1.95 13.50
N THR A 182 2.85 1.30 14.45
CA THR A 182 3.28 1.22 15.86
C THR A 182 3.93 -0.13 16.15
N SER A 183 4.83 -0.15 17.13
CA SER A 183 5.44 -1.38 17.62
C SER A 183 4.38 -2.32 18.21
N VAL A 184 4.35 -3.55 17.72
CA VAL A 184 3.53 -4.65 18.23
C VAL A 184 4.39 -5.90 18.39
N SER A 185 3.94 -6.83 19.24
CA SER A 185 4.64 -8.10 19.46
C SER A 185 4.52 -9.01 18.23
N SER A 186 5.65 -9.54 17.76
CA SER A 186 5.73 -10.56 16.71
C SER A 186 6.44 -11.81 17.22
N LYS A 187 5.77 -12.55 18.11
CA LYS A 187 6.38 -13.65 18.88
C LYS A 187 6.89 -14.80 18.02
N GLN A 188 6.34 -15.00 16.83
CA GLN A 188 6.74 -16.11 15.96
C GLN A 188 8.07 -15.86 15.26
N ASP A 189 8.53 -14.61 15.17
CA ASP A 189 9.81 -14.25 14.53
C ASP A 189 10.99 -14.99 15.16
N VAL A 190 10.92 -15.28 16.47
CA VAL A 190 12.00 -15.97 17.20
C VAL A 190 12.20 -17.42 16.74
N THR A 191 11.23 -17.98 16.00
CA THR A 191 11.31 -19.32 15.41
C THR A 191 11.88 -19.32 13.98
N SER A 192 12.05 -18.13 13.39
CA SER A 192 12.63 -17.99 12.05
C SER A 192 14.08 -18.47 12.03
N THR A 193 14.47 -19.16 10.95
CA THR A 193 15.88 -19.50 10.70
C THR A 193 16.75 -18.26 10.49
N ASN A 194 16.13 -17.10 10.27
CA ASN A 194 16.77 -15.80 10.06
C ASN A 194 16.67 -14.89 11.29
N TYR A 195 16.17 -15.39 12.42
CA TYR A 195 16.09 -14.63 13.66
C TYR A 195 17.49 -14.15 14.11
N LEU A 196 17.63 -12.83 14.30
CA LEU A 196 18.88 -12.15 14.68
C LEU A 196 20.07 -12.41 13.73
N LYS A 197 19.83 -12.87 12.50
CA LYS A 197 20.85 -12.88 11.48
C LYS A 197 20.97 -11.49 10.86
N ILE A 198 22.19 -10.98 10.82
CA ILE A 198 22.53 -9.78 10.04
C ILE A 198 22.97 -10.31 8.68
N SER A 199 22.14 -10.12 7.65
CA SER A 199 22.57 -10.30 6.27
C SER A 199 23.34 -9.05 5.85
N GLU A 200 24.62 -9.22 5.51
CA GLU A 200 25.46 -8.19 4.89
C GLU A 200 25.02 -7.88 3.45
#